data_AF-A0A535QMV4-F1
#
_entry.id   AF-A0A535QMV4-F1
#
_cell.length_a   1.000
_cell.length_b   1.000
_cell.length_c   1.000
_cell.angle_alpha   90.00
_cell.angle_beta   90.00
_cell.angle_gamma   90.00
#
_symmetry.space_group_name_H-M   'P 1'
#
loop_
_entity.id
_entity.type
_entity.pdbx_description
1 polymer ?
#
loop_
_entity_poly.entity_id
_entity_poly.type
_entity_poly.pdbx_seq_one_letter_code
_entity_poly.pdbx_strand_id
1 'polypeptide(L)'
;MLGVWATEAELGKLPAGDIYRRKKSLPILHAFHHAQPDDQQAMAKMYNQDAPITREQVQEVLAIFVRTQTRGYCNQFLAQQCQQAHLALAQLATTRNALAIRARTDLEAIIDFLKAG
;
A
#
# COMPACT_ATOMS: atom_id res chain seq x y z
N MET A 1 2.78 2.16 0.39
CA MET A 1 2.92 1.69 -1.01
C MET A 1 4.35 1.22 -1.35
N LEU A 2 5.34 1.78 -0.69
CA LEU A 2 6.77 1.54 -0.90
C LEU A 2 7.24 0.07 -0.92
N GLY A 3 6.60 -0.84 -0.18
CA GLY A 3 6.98 -2.27 -0.16
C GLY A 3 6.87 -3.02 -1.49
N VAL A 4 6.08 -2.50 -2.44
CA VAL A 4 6.02 -3.02 -3.82
C VAL A 4 6.58 -2.01 -4.82
N TRP A 5 6.20 -0.73 -4.70
CA TRP A 5 6.43 0.26 -5.76
C TRP A 5 7.54 1.27 -5.49
N ALA A 6 8.27 1.17 -4.38
CA ALA A 6 9.40 2.07 -4.20
C ALA A 6 10.51 1.77 -5.18
N THR A 7 11.15 2.84 -5.63
CA THR A 7 12.37 2.76 -6.42
C THR A 7 13.56 2.43 -5.53
N GLU A 8 14.62 1.88 -6.12
CA GLU A 8 15.90 1.65 -5.40
C GLU A 8 16.46 2.94 -4.80
N ALA A 9 16.27 4.08 -5.48
CA ALA A 9 16.68 5.40 -5.00
C ALA A 9 15.94 5.84 -3.73
N GLU A 10 14.71 5.38 -3.51
CA GLU A 10 13.87 5.74 -2.36
C GLU A 10 14.08 4.82 -1.14
N LEU A 11 14.56 3.58 -1.34
CA LEU A 11 14.59 2.57 -0.26
C LEU A 11 15.89 1.79 -0.10
N GLY A 12 16.87 1.96 -0.99
CA GLY A 12 18.13 1.19 -0.98
C GLY A 12 17.91 -0.33 -1.06
N LYS A 13 16.74 -0.76 -1.57
CA LYS A 13 16.30 -2.16 -1.66
C LYS A 13 15.68 -2.43 -3.02
N LEU A 14 15.70 -3.70 -3.42
CA LEU A 14 15.03 -4.16 -4.63
C LEU A 14 13.54 -3.77 -4.60
N PRO A 15 13.00 -3.13 -5.66
CA PRO A 15 11.56 -2.95 -5.83
C PRO A 15 10.84 -4.31 -5.75
N ALA A 16 9.53 -4.28 -5.49
CA ALA A 16 8.70 -5.49 -5.35
C ALA A 16 9.09 -6.44 -4.19
N GLY A 17 9.75 -5.94 -3.14
CA GLY A 17 10.18 -6.76 -2.00
C GLY A 17 9.05 -7.55 -1.31
N ASP A 18 7.83 -7.00 -1.26
CA ASP A 18 6.67 -7.73 -0.74
C ASP A 18 6.25 -8.91 -1.62
N ILE A 19 6.48 -8.85 -2.94
CA ILE A 19 6.23 -9.95 -3.88
C ILE A 19 7.24 -11.07 -3.64
N TYR A 20 8.55 -10.74 -3.60
CA TYR A 20 9.61 -11.72 -3.32
C TYR A 20 9.40 -12.47 -2.00
N ARG A 21 8.91 -11.78 -0.96
CA ARG A 21 8.63 -12.37 0.35
C ARG A 21 7.25 -13.04 0.46
N ARG A 22 6.45 -13.05 -0.62
CA ARG A 22 5.06 -13.54 -0.64
C ARG A 22 4.20 -12.94 0.47
N LYS A 23 4.44 -11.67 0.80
CA LYS A 23 3.73 -11.00 1.89
C LYS A 23 2.26 -10.85 1.50
N LYS A 24 1.35 -11.22 2.40
CA LYS A 24 -0.10 -11.00 2.26
C LYS A 24 -0.46 -9.54 2.57
N SER A 25 0.16 -8.60 1.85
CA SER A 25 -0.11 -7.16 1.99
C SER A 25 -1.34 -6.76 1.19
N LEU A 26 -1.89 -5.57 1.51
CA LEU A 26 -3.08 -5.02 0.83
C LEU A 26 -3.04 -5.13 -0.71
N PRO A 27 -1.97 -4.72 -1.41
CA PRO A 27 -1.96 -4.81 -2.88
C PRO A 27 -2.01 -6.26 -3.38
N ILE A 28 -1.36 -7.20 -2.69
CA ILE A 28 -1.41 -8.62 -3.04
C ILE A 28 -2.81 -9.19 -2.89
N LEU A 29 -3.44 -8.94 -1.74
CA LEU A 29 -4.79 -9.41 -1.47
C LEU A 29 -5.81 -8.81 -2.44
N HIS A 30 -5.68 -7.51 -2.75
CA HIS A 30 -6.53 -6.85 -3.72
C HIS A 30 -6.42 -7.49 -5.11
N ALA A 31 -5.19 -7.67 -5.61
CA ALA A 31 -4.94 -8.31 -6.89
C ALA A 31 -5.49 -9.75 -6.93
N PHE A 32 -5.25 -10.56 -5.90
CA PHE A 32 -5.78 -11.92 -5.80
C PHE A 32 -7.31 -11.99 -5.87
N HIS A 33 -8.00 -11.00 -5.30
CA HIS A 33 -9.46 -10.97 -5.23
C HIS A 33 -10.12 -10.46 -6.52
N HIS A 34 -9.44 -9.59 -7.28
CA HIS A 34 -9.99 -8.93 -8.47
C HIS A 34 -9.39 -9.45 -9.79
N ALA A 35 -8.42 -10.35 -9.72
CA ALA A 35 -7.84 -11.03 -10.87
C ALA A 35 -8.88 -11.92 -11.58
N GLN A 36 -8.73 -12.04 -12.90
CA GLN A 36 -9.45 -13.06 -13.67
C GLN A 36 -9.00 -14.47 -13.26
N PRO A 37 -9.77 -15.53 -13.54
CA PRO A 37 -9.46 -16.89 -13.08
C PRO A 37 -8.04 -17.37 -13.41
N ASP A 38 -7.55 -17.10 -14.62
CA ASP A 38 -6.21 -17.50 -15.06
C ASP A 38 -5.11 -16.80 -14.25
N ASP A 39 -5.26 -15.48 -14.06
CA ASP A 39 -4.35 -14.66 -13.24
C ASP A 39 -4.38 -15.12 -11.78
N GLN A 40 -5.56 -15.40 -11.24
CA GLN A 40 -5.70 -15.88 -9.87
C GLN A 40 -5.01 -17.24 -9.68
N GLN A 41 -5.13 -18.14 -10.65
CA GLN A 41 -4.45 -19.43 -10.64
C GLN A 41 -2.92 -19.25 -10.77
N ALA A 42 -2.46 -18.35 -11.63
CA ALA A 42 -1.04 -18.02 -11.78
C ALA A 42 -0.46 -17.48 -10.46
N MET A 43 -1.14 -16.51 -9.84
CA MET A 43 -0.75 -15.98 -8.53
C MET A 43 -0.73 -17.07 -7.46
N ALA A 44 -1.75 -17.93 -7.40
CA ALA A 44 -1.81 -19.02 -6.44
C ALA A 44 -0.63 -20.00 -6.61
N LYS A 45 -0.27 -20.34 -7.85
CA LYS A 45 0.92 -21.17 -8.13
C LYS A 45 2.20 -20.50 -7.63
N MET A 46 2.41 -19.23 -7.96
CA MET A 46 3.61 -18.48 -7.53
C MET A 46 3.71 -18.34 -6.00
N TYR A 47 2.59 -18.11 -5.32
CA TYR A 47 2.56 -17.87 -3.87
C TYR A 47 2.57 -19.16 -3.03
N ASN A 48 2.30 -20.33 -3.63
CA ASN A 48 2.34 -21.62 -2.95
C ASN A 48 3.54 -22.50 -3.33
N GLN A 49 4.33 -22.14 -4.34
CA GLN A 49 5.53 -22.91 -4.70
C GLN A 49 6.62 -22.80 -3.62
N ASP A 50 7.41 -23.86 -3.45
CA ASP A 50 8.54 -23.90 -2.51
C ASP A 50 9.76 -23.11 -3.02
N ALA A 51 10.01 -23.15 -4.33
CA ALA A 51 11.13 -22.45 -4.97
C ALA A 51 11.00 -20.93 -4.79
N PRO A 52 12.09 -20.15 -4.64
CA PRO A 52 12.01 -18.69 -4.55
C PRO A 52 11.28 -18.05 -5.75
N ILE A 53 10.55 -16.94 -5.50
CA ILE A 53 9.92 -16.17 -6.58
C ILE A 53 11.00 -15.64 -7.54
N THR A 54 10.87 -15.95 -8.83
CA THR A 54 11.80 -15.45 -9.86
C THR A 54 11.49 -14.02 -10.27
N ARG A 55 12.41 -13.37 -10.98
CA ARG A 55 12.21 -12.01 -11.50
C ARG A 55 11.05 -11.96 -12.50
N GLU A 56 10.91 -12.98 -13.34
CA GLU A 56 9.86 -13.12 -14.35
C GLU A 56 8.49 -13.25 -13.67
N GLN A 57 8.41 -14.03 -12.60
CA GLN A 57 7.22 -14.15 -11.76
C GLN A 57 6.86 -12.82 -11.09
N VAL A 58 7.85 -12.04 -10.64
CA VAL A 58 7.59 -10.68 -10.15
C VAL A 58 7.00 -9.79 -11.25
N GLN A 59 7.54 -9.83 -12.47
CA GLN A 59 6.99 -9.06 -13.59
C GLN A 59 5.55 -9.47 -13.91
N GLU A 60 5.23 -10.75 -13.83
CA GLU A 60 3.85 -11.23 -14.02
C GLU A 60 2.91 -10.69 -12.94
N VAL A 61 3.29 -10.74 -11.67
CA VAL A 61 2.48 -10.15 -10.58
C VAL A 61 2.30 -8.65 -10.78
N LEU A 62 3.33 -7.93 -11.22
CA LEU A 62 3.22 -6.50 -11.54
C LEU A 62 2.29 -6.24 -12.74
N ALA A 63 2.28 -7.11 -13.75
CA ALA A 63 1.34 -7.02 -14.86
C ALA A 63 -0.11 -7.26 -14.40
N ILE A 64 -0.32 -8.23 -13.50
CA ILE A 64 -1.63 -8.47 -12.87
C ILE A 64 -2.07 -7.24 -12.06
N PHE A 65 -1.15 -6.58 -11.36
CA PHE A 65 -1.46 -5.33 -10.63
C PHE A 65 -1.97 -4.23 -11.56
N VAL A 66 -1.45 -4.15 -12.78
CA VAL A 66 -1.94 -3.21 -13.80
C VAL A 66 -3.35 -3.62 -14.25
N ARG A 67 -3.56 -4.90 -14.61
CA ARG A 67 -4.87 -5.41 -15.06
C ARG A 67 -5.97 -5.23 -14.01
N THR A 68 -5.63 -5.40 -12.74
CA THR A 68 -6.54 -5.27 -11.59
C THR A 68 -6.63 -3.84 -11.04
N GLN A 69 -5.91 -2.87 -11.63
CA GLN A 69 -5.83 -1.48 -11.14
C GLN A 69 -5.45 -1.37 -9.65
N THR A 70 -4.66 -2.33 -9.15
CA THR A 70 -4.35 -2.48 -7.72
C THR A 70 -3.67 -1.25 -7.13
N ARG A 71 -2.79 -0.58 -7.89
CA ARG A 71 -2.16 0.68 -7.43
C ARG A 71 -3.21 1.78 -7.23
N GLY A 72 -4.15 1.92 -8.17
CA GLY A 72 -5.24 2.89 -8.06
C GLY A 72 -6.08 2.64 -6.81
N TYR A 73 -6.47 1.39 -6.57
CA TYR A 73 -7.19 0.99 -5.35
C TYR A 73 -6.43 1.35 -4.08
N CYS A 74 -5.15 0.99 -3.97
CA CYS A 74 -4.36 1.30 -2.77
C CYS A 74 -4.21 2.81 -2.53
N ASN A 75 -4.08 3.61 -3.60
CA ASN A 75 -4.05 5.08 -3.49
C ASN A 75 -5.38 5.64 -2.99
N GLN A 76 -6.50 5.15 -3.54
CA GLN A 76 -7.83 5.56 -3.10
C GLN A 76 -8.07 5.17 -1.64
N PHE A 77 -7.68 3.96 -1.25
CA PHE A 77 -7.76 3.49 0.12
C PHE A 77 -6.95 4.39 1.06
N LEU A 78 -5.69 4.73 0.72
CA LEU A 78 -4.86 5.65 1.49
C LEU A 78 -5.53 7.03 1.65
N ALA A 79 -6.04 7.60 0.55
CA ALA A 79 -6.73 8.88 0.59
C ALA A 79 -7.96 8.86 1.50
N GLN A 80 -8.74 7.78 1.47
CA GLN A 80 -9.88 7.58 2.37
C GLN A 80 -9.43 7.48 3.84
N GLN A 81 -8.37 6.74 4.14
CA GLN A 81 -7.84 6.64 5.51
C GLN A 81 -7.32 7.99 6.02
N CYS A 82 -6.61 8.75 5.19
CA CYS A 82 -6.18 10.12 5.54
C CYS A 82 -7.37 11.04 5.80
N GLN A 83 -8.44 10.95 4.99
CA GLN A 83 -9.66 11.72 5.22
C GLN A 83 -10.33 11.35 6.55
N GLN A 84 -10.44 10.06 6.87
CA GLN A 84 -11.00 9.60 8.14
C GLN A 84 -10.16 10.07 9.33
N ALA A 85 -8.83 10.05 9.21
CA ALA A 85 -7.93 10.56 10.24
C ALA A 85 -8.13 12.06 10.51
N HIS A 86 -8.28 12.87 9.46
CA HIS A 86 -8.62 14.29 9.57
C HIS A 86 -9.95 14.52 10.28
N LEU A 87 -11.00 13.77 9.91
CA LEU A 87 -12.31 13.86 10.56
C LEU A 87 -12.23 13.48 12.05
N ALA A 88 -11.48 12.44 12.39
CA ALA A 88 -11.28 12.02 13.77
C ALA A 88 -10.55 13.10 14.59
N LEU A 89 -9.51 13.73 14.03
CA LEU A 89 -8.80 14.83 14.69
C LEU A 89 -9.70 16.06 14.90
N ALA A 90 -10.56 16.38 13.93
CA ALA A 90 -11.49 17.49 14.03
C ALA A 90 -12.56 17.27 15.11
N GLN A 91 -12.92 16.01 15.41
CA GLN A 91 -13.88 15.65 16.45
C GLN A 91 -13.29 15.67 17.87
N LEU A 92 -11.97 15.69 18.02
CA LEU A 92 -11.36 15.83 19.34
C LEU A 92 -11.73 17.19 19.92
N ALA A 93 -12.47 17.17 21.04
CA ALA A 93 -12.89 18.37 21.74
C ALA A 93 -11.68 19.31 21.94
N THR A 94 -11.81 20.56 21.50
CA THR A 94 -10.77 21.58 21.62
C THR A 94 -10.52 21.90 23.09
N THR A 95 -9.69 21.09 23.74
CA THR A 95 -8.98 21.51 24.95
C THR A 95 -8.15 22.73 24.54
N ARG A 96 -8.55 23.91 25.02
CA ARG A 96 -7.91 25.19 24.68
C ARG A 96 -6.57 25.37 25.42
N ASN A 97 -5.68 24.40 25.29
CA ASN A 97 -4.30 24.54 25.74
C ASN A 97 -3.37 24.50 24.52
N ALA A 98 -2.27 25.25 24.58
CA ALA A 98 -1.35 25.43 23.47
C ALA A 98 -0.68 24.11 23.02
N LEU A 99 -0.43 23.19 23.95
CA LEU A 99 0.16 21.89 23.65
C LEU A 99 -0.78 21.02 22.80
N ALA A 100 -2.08 20.99 23.12
CA ALA A 100 -3.07 20.25 22.37
C ALA A 100 -3.24 20.78 20.95
N ILE A 101 -3.21 22.11 20.78
CA ILE A 101 -3.27 22.76 19.46
C ILE A 101 -2.03 22.39 18.62
N ARG A 102 -0.83 22.47 19.22
CA ARG A 102 0.41 22.10 18.54
C ARG A 102 0.42 20.62 18.15
N ALA A 103 0.05 19.73 19.07
CA ALA A 103 -0.01 18.30 18.81
C ALA A 103 -0.98 17.95 17.66
N ARG A 104 -2.15 18.60 17.60
CA ARG A 104 -3.09 18.44 16.49
C ARG A 104 -2.47 18.88 15.16
N THR A 105 -1.83 20.04 15.15
CA THR A 105 -1.16 20.59 13.95
C THR A 105 -0.05 19.65 13.45
N ASP A 106 0.77 19.12 14.36
CA ASP A 106 1.84 18.16 14.02
C ASP A 106 1.25 16.86 13.41
N LEU A 107 0.13 16.36 13.93
CA LEU A 107 -0.55 15.18 13.41
C LEU A 107 -1.20 15.44 12.03
N GLU A 108 -1.84 16.59 11.84
CA GLU A 108 -2.39 17.03 10.54
C GLU A 108 -1.27 17.07 9.48
N ALA A 109 -0.10 17.64 9.82
CA ALA A 109 1.05 17.69 8.92
C ALA A 109 1.58 16.29 8.54
N ILE A 110 1.58 15.33 9.48
CA ILE A 110 1.96 13.94 9.19
C ILE A 110 0.94 13.30 8.22
N ILE A 111 -0.36 13.51 8.44
CA ILE A 111 -1.41 12.96 7.57
C ILE A 111 -1.29 13.52 6.14
N ASP A 112 -1.03 14.82 6.02
CA ASP A 112 -0.87 15.47 4.72
C ASP A 112 0.40 15.02 4.00
N PHE A 113 1.51 14.83 4.73
CA PHE A 113 2.74 14.25 4.18
C PHE A 113 2.50 12.84 3.62
N LEU A 114 1.75 12.00 4.33
CA LEU A 114 1.41 10.64 3.89
C LEU A 114 0.49 10.61 2.66
N LYS A 115 -0.34 11.64 2.46
CA LYS A 115 -1.22 11.76 1.30
C LYS A 115 -0.50 12.24 0.04
N ALA A 116 0.56 13.03 0.21
CA ALA A 116 1.31 13.64 -0.89
C ALA A 116 2.38 12.71 -1.52
N GLY A 117 2.81 11.67 -0.81
CA GLY A 117 3.76 10.66 -1.29
C GLY A 117 3.08 9.40 -1.83
#